data_AF-A0A2H9SV75-F1
#
_entry.id   AF-A0A2H9SV75-F1
#
_cell.length_a   1.000
_cell.length_b   1.000
_cell.length_c   1.000
_cell.angle_alpha   90.00
_cell.angle_beta   90.00
_cell.angle_gamma   90.00
#
_symmetry.space_group_name_H-M   'P 1'
#
loop_
_entity.id
_entity.type
_entity.pdbx_description
1 polymer ?
#
loop_
_entity_poly.entity_id
_entity_poly.type
_entity_poly.pdbx_seq_one_letter_code
_entity_poly.pdbx_strand_id
1 'polypeptide(L)'
;MEISNSKLCSHLDSFTEKFSFLLNHNFFIDSTDGLFSLKHSHELLDLQKALRVCHDFLSSSKKWAIEENTLNCIISIYALAIKPLLLFIEKRSENSPSLMDQCAELRKEYLTELRLFKKRQNQKPLVKEDAAIRLQRAYRLHQYWKSKKTSKTGANTVYSIPLNIAPPIPQKSNAVNQVAAKNWVLAHSVHWQPTARKILKNLIHRSFKKFEQRLKIAVESFNEKLMSLPLEERKYIVIIPGKKWNQKSNPWVTSLALKYLTIPPLDIVYENENSYQNDIKAVIFDDAAYSGKQLQGVLETTRFKNVHLIIPFISRTALSNISQAVWVSSHEKMFNISDMNEFSEEELNLLKSKTGDYYSEDLTKRTFNWFDHKIPDHLSTLDDILCFGKTLDKPSCQVPFIPETTPPYSVKWF
;
A
#
# COMPACT_ATOMS: atom_id res chain seq x y z
N MET A 1 -10.78 -23.99 -24.94
CA MET A 1 -11.61 -23.04 -25.71
C MET A 1 -11.12 -21.65 -25.40
N GLU A 2 -10.23 -21.12 -26.22
CA GLU A 2 -9.82 -19.72 -26.18
C GLU A 2 -10.89 -18.90 -26.89
N ILE A 3 -11.71 -18.18 -26.14
CA ILE A 3 -12.50 -17.09 -26.69
C ILE A 3 -11.53 -15.91 -26.75
N SER A 4 -11.21 -15.43 -27.95
CA SER A 4 -10.32 -14.28 -28.12
C SER A 4 -10.88 -13.05 -27.41
N ASN A 5 -10.03 -12.24 -26.78
CA ASN A 5 -10.42 -11.00 -26.09
C ASN A 5 -11.25 -10.06 -26.98
N SER A 6 -11.08 -10.13 -28.32
CA SER A 6 -11.87 -9.40 -29.29
C SER A 6 -13.36 -9.77 -29.27
N LYS A 7 -13.70 -11.06 -29.11
CA LYS A 7 -15.08 -11.55 -29.11
C LYS A 7 -15.83 -11.17 -27.83
N LEU A 8 -15.11 -11.08 -26.72
CA LEU A 8 -15.66 -10.61 -25.44
C LEU A 8 -15.88 -9.09 -25.47
N CYS A 9 -14.95 -8.32 -26.02
CA CYS A 9 -15.12 -6.87 -26.18
C CYS A 9 -16.31 -6.55 -27.10
N SER A 10 -16.49 -7.28 -28.22
CA SER A 10 -17.65 -7.07 -29.10
C SER A 10 -18.97 -7.44 -28.41
N HIS A 11 -18.97 -8.45 -27.54
CA HIS A 11 -20.15 -8.79 -26.74
C HIS A 11 -20.47 -7.71 -25.70
N LEU A 12 -19.46 -7.16 -25.01
CA LEU A 12 -19.64 -6.08 -24.03
C LEU A 12 -20.10 -4.76 -24.68
N ASP A 13 -19.58 -4.45 -25.87
CA ASP A 13 -20.00 -3.28 -26.66
C ASP A 13 -21.48 -3.44 -27.08
N SER A 14 -21.86 -4.58 -27.68
CA SER A 14 -23.25 -4.89 -28.07
C SER A 14 -24.20 -4.86 -26.89
N PHE A 15 -23.79 -5.45 -25.76
CA PHE A 15 -24.57 -5.42 -24.53
C PHE A 15 -24.77 -3.99 -24.02
N THR A 16 -23.73 -3.16 -24.02
CA THR A 16 -23.82 -1.77 -23.52
C THR A 16 -24.65 -0.89 -24.44
N GLU A 17 -24.64 -1.15 -25.74
CA GLU A 17 -25.48 -0.46 -26.72
C GLU A 17 -26.97 -0.80 -26.52
N LYS A 18 -27.32 -2.10 -26.43
CA LYS A 18 -28.67 -2.57 -26.09
C LYS A 18 -29.14 -2.03 -24.73
N PHE A 19 -28.23 -1.95 -23.76
CA PHE A 19 -28.50 -1.43 -22.43
C PHE A 19 -28.78 0.08 -22.42
N SER A 20 -27.98 0.85 -23.15
CA SER A 20 -28.17 2.30 -23.30
C SER A 20 -29.47 2.62 -24.04
N PHE A 21 -29.83 1.79 -25.03
CA PHE A 21 -31.12 1.87 -25.72
C PHE A 21 -32.30 1.69 -24.75
N LEU A 22 -32.26 0.66 -23.89
CA LEU A 22 -33.31 0.40 -22.89
C LEU A 22 -33.42 1.52 -21.84
N LEU A 23 -32.31 2.11 -21.43
CA LEU A 23 -32.32 3.26 -20.51
C LEU A 23 -32.91 4.51 -21.15
N ASN A 24 -32.58 4.79 -22.42
CA ASN A 24 -33.05 5.99 -23.11
C ASN A 24 -34.53 5.90 -23.53
N HIS A 25 -35.05 4.70 -23.81
CA HIS A 25 -36.43 4.51 -24.27
C HIS A 25 -37.45 4.27 -23.13
N ASN A 26 -37.04 3.76 -21.96
CA ASN A 26 -37.98 3.46 -20.87
C ASN A 26 -38.05 4.51 -19.74
N PHE A 27 -37.17 5.52 -19.74
CA PHE A 27 -37.14 6.56 -18.68
C PHE A 27 -37.69 7.93 -19.12
N PHE A 28 -38.09 8.08 -20.38
CA PHE A 28 -38.84 9.24 -20.89
C PHE A 28 -40.35 9.00 -20.99
N ILE A 29 -40.89 7.98 -20.31
CA ILE A 29 -42.33 7.90 -20.09
C ILE A 29 -42.66 8.88 -18.97
N ASP A 30 -43.18 10.03 -19.41
CA ASP A 30 -43.75 11.17 -18.70
C ASP A 30 -43.72 11.18 -17.16
N SER A 31 -43.14 12.25 -16.63
CA SER A 31 -43.09 12.61 -15.21
C SER A 31 -44.46 12.98 -14.60
N THR A 32 -45.58 12.56 -15.18
CA THR A 32 -46.92 12.95 -14.74
C THR A 32 -47.59 11.95 -13.80
N ASP A 33 -47.18 10.68 -13.79
CA ASP A 33 -47.75 9.71 -12.85
C ASP A 33 -46.92 9.66 -11.56
N GLY A 34 -47.36 10.45 -10.58
CA GLY A 34 -46.80 10.69 -9.25
C GLY A 34 -46.75 9.45 -8.33
N LEU A 35 -46.13 8.37 -8.79
CA LEU A 35 -46.02 7.09 -8.09
C LEU A 35 -44.56 6.65 -7.95
N PHE A 36 -43.66 7.59 -7.61
CA PHE A 36 -42.32 7.23 -7.14
C PHE A 36 -41.94 7.96 -5.85
N SER A 37 -41.71 7.19 -4.79
CA SER A 37 -40.98 7.69 -3.62
C SER A 37 -39.52 7.94 -4.05
N LEU A 38 -39.00 9.12 -3.68
CA LEU A 38 -37.64 9.60 -3.95
C LEU A 38 -36.51 8.61 -3.61
N LYS A 39 -36.77 7.58 -2.81
CA LYS A 39 -35.76 6.69 -2.20
C LYS A 39 -35.02 5.80 -3.20
N HIS A 40 -35.64 5.40 -4.31
CA HIS A 40 -35.00 4.53 -5.32
C HIS A 40 -34.38 5.28 -6.50
N SER A 41 -34.66 6.58 -6.64
CA SER A 41 -34.11 7.41 -7.72
C SER A 41 -32.59 7.59 -7.59
N HIS A 42 -32.08 7.72 -6.36
CA HIS A 42 -30.66 7.85 -6.07
C HIS A 42 -29.88 6.56 -6.29
N GLU A 43 -30.44 5.41 -5.89
CA GLU A 43 -29.80 4.09 -6.07
C GLU A 43 -29.67 3.73 -7.57
N LEU A 44 -30.70 4.04 -8.37
CA LEU A 44 -30.67 3.89 -9.83
C LEU A 44 -29.67 4.85 -10.50
N LEU A 45 -29.61 6.10 -10.05
CA LEU A 45 -28.65 7.07 -10.57
C LEU A 45 -27.20 6.69 -10.25
N ASP A 46 -26.96 6.13 -9.07
CA ASP A 46 -25.63 5.67 -8.67
C ASP A 46 -25.23 4.39 -9.41
N LEU A 47 -26.18 3.49 -9.68
CA LEU A 47 -25.96 2.33 -10.54
C LEU A 47 -25.64 2.74 -11.98
N GLN A 48 -26.37 3.72 -12.53
CA GLN A 48 -26.09 4.30 -13.85
C GLN A 48 -24.69 4.92 -13.93
N LYS A 49 -24.29 5.70 -12.91
CA LYS A 49 -22.94 6.27 -12.82
C LYS A 49 -21.88 5.18 -12.77
N ALA A 50 -22.10 4.13 -11.96
CA ALA A 50 -21.16 3.02 -11.82
C ALA A 50 -21.00 2.25 -13.14
N LEU A 51 -22.11 1.97 -13.83
CA LEU A 51 -22.10 1.29 -15.13
C LEU A 51 -21.45 2.15 -16.22
N ARG A 52 -21.68 3.47 -16.23
CA ARG A 52 -21.03 4.40 -17.16
C ARG A 52 -19.52 4.46 -16.96
N VAL A 53 -19.06 4.51 -15.71
CA VAL A 53 -17.62 4.44 -15.39
C VAL A 53 -17.00 3.12 -15.86
N CYS A 54 -17.71 2.00 -15.69
CA CYS A 54 -17.24 0.70 -16.16
C CYS A 54 -17.17 0.64 -17.71
N HIS A 55 -18.18 1.19 -18.38
CA HIS A 55 -18.20 1.29 -19.84
C HIS A 55 -17.06 2.17 -20.36
N ASP A 56 -16.92 3.39 -19.84
CA ASP A 56 -15.88 4.33 -20.29
C ASP A 56 -14.47 3.75 -20.06
N PHE A 57 -14.27 3.00 -18.96
CA PHE A 57 -13.05 2.25 -18.70
C PHE A 57 -12.82 1.15 -19.76
N LEU A 58 -13.84 0.36 -20.10
CA LEU A 58 -13.75 -0.68 -21.13
C LEU A 58 -13.50 -0.09 -22.53
N SER A 59 -14.22 0.95 -22.93
CA SER A 59 -14.08 1.59 -24.24
C SER A 59 -12.72 2.26 -24.43
N SER A 60 -12.17 2.87 -23.37
CA SER A 60 -10.82 3.45 -23.39
C SER A 60 -9.69 2.41 -23.33
N SER A 61 -9.98 1.21 -22.80
CA SER A 61 -9.01 0.12 -22.68
C SER A 61 -8.74 -0.67 -23.97
N LYS A 62 -9.38 -0.34 -25.10
CA LYS A 62 -9.12 -0.94 -26.43
C LYS A 62 -7.65 -0.86 -26.89
N LYS A 63 -6.79 -0.09 -26.21
CA LYS A 63 -5.34 0.03 -26.46
C LYS A 63 -4.43 -0.71 -25.47
N TRP A 64 -4.96 -1.32 -24.42
CA TRP A 64 -4.14 -1.90 -23.33
C TRP A 64 -4.47 -3.39 -23.17
N ALA A 65 -3.45 -4.22 -23.02
CA ALA A 65 -3.64 -5.61 -22.60
C ALA A 65 -4.26 -5.59 -21.20
N ILE A 66 -5.58 -5.75 -21.11
CA ILE A 66 -6.30 -5.82 -19.84
C ILE A 66 -5.84 -7.10 -19.15
N GLU A 67 -5.15 -6.96 -18.03
CA GLU A 67 -4.79 -8.10 -17.18
C GLU A 67 -6.06 -8.90 -16.82
N GLU A 68 -5.97 -10.23 -16.89
CA GLU A 68 -7.10 -11.16 -16.66
C GLU A 68 -7.85 -10.88 -15.35
N ASN A 69 -7.15 -10.40 -14.33
CA ASN A 69 -7.72 -10.00 -13.03
C ASN A 69 -8.65 -8.79 -13.14
N THR A 70 -8.30 -7.79 -13.95
CA THR A 70 -9.12 -6.59 -14.19
C THR A 70 -10.38 -6.95 -14.95
N LEU A 71 -10.27 -7.80 -15.97
CA LEU A 71 -11.41 -8.31 -16.72
C LEU A 71 -12.37 -9.10 -15.82
N ASN A 72 -11.85 -9.97 -14.95
CA ASN A 72 -12.66 -10.71 -13.98
C ASN A 72 -13.36 -9.79 -12.95
N CYS A 73 -12.74 -8.67 -12.58
CA CYS A 73 -13.37 -7.66 -11.72
C CYS A 73 -14.53 -6.96 -12.43
N ILE A 74 -14.34 -6.57 -13.68
CA ILE A 74 -15.38 -5.92 -14.49
C ILE A 74 -16.56 -6.87 -14.67
N ILE A 75 -16.31 -8.15 -15.00
CA ILE A 75 -17.35 -9.17 -15.11
C ILE A 75 -18.10 -9.35 -13.77
N SER A 76 -17.41 -9.28 -12.64
CA SER A 76 -18.04 -9.38 -11.31
C SER A 76 -18.95 -8.20 -11.01
N ILE A 77 -18.51 -6.97 -11.34
CA ILE A 77 -19.29 -5.74 -11.16
C ILE A 77 -20.51 -5.77 -12.08
N TYR A 78 -20.33 -6.15 -13.35
CA TYR A 78 -21.42 -6.34 -14.30
C TYR A 78 -22.42 -7.39 -13.79
N ALA A 79 -21.96 -8.53 -13.28
CA ALA A 79 -22.85 -9.57 -12.79
C ALA A 79 -23.66 -9.16 -11.55
N LEU A 80 -23.05 -8.39 -10.65
CA LEU A 80 -23.72 -7.87 -9.45
C LEU A 80 -24.71 -6.74 -9.78
N ALA A 81 -24.42 -5.92 -10.79
CA ALA A 81 -25.27 -4.81 -11.22
C ALA A 81 -26.44 -5.25 -12.12
N ILE A 82 -26.23 -6.26 -12.97
CA ILE A 82 -27.23 -6.72 -13.94
C ILE A 82 -28.39 -7.45 -13.25
N LYS A 83 -28.13 -8.27 -12.22
CA LYS A 83 -29.18 -9.09 -11.59
C LYS A 83 -30.31 -8.26 -10.95
N PRO A 84 -30.04 -7.23 -10.11
CA PRO A 84 -31.09 -6.37 -9.57
C PRO A 84 -31.85 -5.61 -10.66
N LEU A 85 -31.16 -5.23 -11.73
CA LEU A 85 -31.76 -4.47 -12.83
C LEU A 85 -32.66 -5.35 -13.71
N LEU A 86 -32.27 -6.58 -14.04
CA LEU A 86 -33.14 -7.52 -14.75
C LEU A 86 -34.41 -7.80 -13.95
N LEU A 87 -34.31 -7.96 -12.63
CA LEU A 87 -35.48 -8.12 -11.76
C LEU A 87 -36.37 -6.86 -11.75
N PHE A 88 -35.76 -5.68 -11.82
CA PHE A 88 -36.49 -4.41 -11.92
C PHE A 88 -37.22 -4.26 -13.25
N ILE A 89 -36.58 -4.62 -14.36
CA ILE A 89 -37.19 -4.55 -15.69
C ILE A 89 -38.28 -5.61 -15.82
N GLU A 90 -38.03 -6.87 -15.42
CA GLU A 90 -39.03 -7.96 -15.42
C GLU A 90 -40.32 -7.54 -14.71
N LYS A 91 -40.20 -6.93 -13.52
CA LYS A 91 -41.34 -6.44 -12.74
C LYS A 91 -42.11 -5.30 -13.43
N ARG A 92 -41.49 -4.56 -14.34
CA ARG A 92 -42.12 -3.48 -15.10
C ARG A 92 -42.64 -3.91 -16.46
N SER A 93 -42.03 -4.93 -17.06
CA SER A 93 -42.39 -5.44 -18.38
C SER A 93 -43.53 -6.47 -18.35
N GLU A 94 -44.09 -6.80 -17.19
CA GLU A 94 -45.28 -7.67 -17.06
C GLU A 94 -46.45 -7.26 -17.98
N ASN A 95 -46.53 -5.97 -18.36
CA ASN A 95 -47.54 -5.42 -19.27
C ASN A 95 -47.05 -5.16 -20.72
N SER A 96 -45.82 -5.54 -21.08
CA SER A 96 -45.26 -5.36 -22.44
C SER A 96 -44.53 -6.62 -22.91
N PRO A 97 -45.19 -7.46 -23.74
CA PRO A 97 -44.61 -8.71 -24.24
C PRO A 97 -43.27 -8.53 -24.96
N SER A 98 -43.12 -7.45 -25.74
CA SER A 98 -41.86 -7.16 -26.45
C SER A 98 -40.67 -6.88 -25.53
N LEU A 99 -40.92 -6.27 -24.37
CA LEU A 99 -39.88 -6.02 -23.36
C LEU A 99 -39.55 -7.29 -22.57
N MET A 100 -40.53 -8.17 -22.35
CA MET A 100 -40.30 -9.47 -21.72
C MET A 100 -39.39 -10.36 -22.57
N ASP A 101 -39.55 -10.36 -23.89
CA ASP A 101 -38.69 -11.13 -24.79
C ASP A 101 -37.24 -10.61 -24.80
N GLN A 102 -37.05 -9.28 -24.81
CA GLN A 102 -35.73 -8.66 -24.71
C GLN A 102 -35.07 -8.92 -23.34
N CYS A 103 -35.85 -8.90 -22.25
CA CYS A 103 -35.37 -9.25 -20.92
C CYS A 103 -34.98 -10.73 -20.82
N ALA A 104 -35.76 -11.62 -21.43
CA ALA A 104 -35.46 -13.05 -21.47
C ALA A 104 -34.16 -13.32 -22.23
N GLU A 105 -33.93 -12.62 -23.34
CA GLU A 105 -32.68 -12.72 -24.11
C GLU A 105 -31.47 -12.21 -23.32
N LEU A 106 -31.57 -11.02 -22.70
CA LEU A 106 -30.53 -10.46 -21.83
C LEU A 106 -30.25 -11.36 -20.61
N ARG A 107 -31.28 -11.97 -20.03
CA ARG A 107 -31.15 -12.92 -18.92
C ARG A 107 -30.43 -14.19 -19.37
N LYS A 108 -30.72 -14.70 -20.58
CA LYS A 108 -30.05 -15.85 -21.16
C LYS A 108 -28.57 -15.58 -21.42
N GLU A 109 -28.23 -14.41 -21.97
CA GLU A 109 -26.84 -13.97 -22.16
C GLU A 109 -26.11 -13.85 -20.81
N TYR A 110 -26.73 -13.16 -19.84
CA TYR A 110 -26.18 -13.02 -18.48
C TYR A 110 -25.93 -14.37 -17.79
N LEU A 111 -26.89 -15.30 -17.83
CA LEU A 111 -26.75 -16.62 -17.23
C LEU A 111 -25.65 -17.46 -17.91
N THR A 112 -25.46 -17.28 -19.22
CA THR A 112 -24.40 -17.94 -19.99
C THR A 112 -23.02 -17.43 -19.56
N GLU A 113 -22.84 -16.12 -19.47
CA GLU A 113 -21.60 -15.49 -18.99
C GLU A 113 -21.32 -15.83 -17.53
N LEU A 114 -22.35 -15.84 -16.66
CA LEU A 114 -22.22 -16.24 -15.26
C LEU A 114 -21.75 -17.69 -15.12
N ARG A 115 -22.23 -18.61 -15.99
CA ARG A 115 -21.78 -20.01 -16.03
C ARG A 115 -20.33 -20.13 -16.49
N LEU A 116 -19.95 -19.42 -17.56
CA LEU A 116 -18.57 -19.38 -18.06
C LEU A 116 -17.61 -18.81 -17.01
N PHE A 117 -18.02 -17.74 -16.35
CA PHE A 117 -17.31 -17.13 -15.23
C PHE A 117 -17.14 -18.12 -14.09
N LYS A 118 -18.22 -18.72 -13.56
CA LYS A 118 -18.18 -19.74 -12.49
C LYS A 118 -17.24 -20.90 -12.83
N LYS A 119 -17.26 -21.36 -14.09
CA LYS A 119 -16.35 -22.42 -14.59
C LYS A 119 -14.88 -22.01 -14.51
N ARG A 120 -14.54 -20.73 -14.74
CA ARG A 120 -13.16 -20.18 -14.59
C ARG A 120 -12.73 -20.04 -13.12
N GLN A 121 -13.67 -19.91 -12.18
CA GLN A 121 -13.33 -19.63 -10.76
C GLN A 121 -13.03 -20.88 -9.96
N ASN A 122 -13.64 -22.00 -10.35
CA ASN A 122 -13.32 -23.30 -9.78
C ASN A 122 -11.87 -23.73 -10.08
N GLN A 123 -11.09 -22.92 -10.81
CA GLN A 123 -9.67 -23.16 -11.07
C GLN A 123 -8.72 -22.38 -10.14
N LYS A 124 -9.13 -21.29 -9.45
CA LYS A 124 -8.29 -20.58 -8.45
C LYS A 124 -9.15 -19.78 -7.42
N PRO A 125 -9.27 -20.23 -6.15
CA PRO A 125 -10.20 -19.60 -5.18
C PRO A 125 -9.73 -18.33 -4.45
N LEU A 126 -8.49 -17.84 -4.61
CA LEU A 126 -7.90 -16.88 -3.65
C LEU A 126 -7.94 -15.38 -4.04
N VAL A 127 -8.45 -14.99 -5.22
CA VAL A 127 -8.20 -13.64 -5.77
C VAL A 127 -9.37 -12.64 -5.59
N LYS A 128 -10.60 -13.13 -5.37
CA LYS A 128 -11.81 -12.30 -5.44
C LYS A 128 -12.04 -11.36 -4.27
N GLU A 129 -11.92 -11.88 -3.05
CA GLU A 129 -12.20 -11.10 -1.85
C GLU A 129 -11.19 -9.95 -1.75
N ASP A 130 -9.94 -10.21 -2.11
CA ASP A 130 -8.89 -9.19 -2.14
C ASP A 130 -9.17 -8.11 -3.20
N ALA A 131 -9.66 -8.49 -4.40
CA ALA A 131 -9.95 -7.51 -5.45
C ALA A 131 -11.14 -6.59 -5.14
N ALA A 132 -12.26 -7.13 -4.65
CA ALA A 132 -13.41 -6.33 -4.25
C ALA A 132 -13.11 -5.41 -3.07
N ILE A 133 -12.36 -5.90 -2.08
CA ILE A 133 -11.88 -5.09 -0.94
C ILE A 133 -10.94 -3.98 -1.43
N ARG A 134 -10.01 -4.26 -2.35
CA ARG A 134 -9.11 -3.24 -2.94
C ARG A 134 -9.89 -2.16 -3.68
N LEU A 135 -10.89 -2.53 -4.49
CA LEU A 135 -11.77 -1.58 -5.19
C LEU A 135 -12.58 -0.73 -4.21
N GLN A 136 -13.14 -1.34 -3.16
CA GLN A 136 -13.89 -0.61 -2.15
C GLN A 136 -12.99 0.37 -1.38
N ARG A 137 -11.76 -0.04 -1.02
CA ARG A 137 -10.75 0.82 -0.39
C ARG A 137 -10.34 1.98 -1.29
N ALA A 138 -10.05 1.70 -2.55
CA ALA A 138 -9.70 2.72 -3.55
C ALA A 138 -10.83 3.74 -3.76
N TYR A 139 -12.08 3.27 -3.82
CA TYR A 139 -13.26 4.14 -3.93
C TYR A 139 -13.43 5.03 -2.70
N ARG A 140 -13.32 4.48 -1.47
CA ARG A 140 -13.40 5.26 -0.22
C ARG A 140 -12.31 6.34 -0.15
N LEU A 141 -11.07 5.99 -0.52
CA LEU A 141 -9.97 6.94 -0.62
C LEU A 141 -10.26 8.03 -1.65
N HIS A 142 -10.74 7.66 -2.84
CA HIS A 142 -11.11 8.62 -3.88
C HIS A 142 -12.19 9.61 -3.41
N GLN A 143 -13.25 9.12 -2.76
CA GLN A 143 -14.31 9.97 -2.22
C GLN A 143 -13.80 10.92 -1.12
N TYR A 144 -12.90 10.43 -0.25
CA TYR A 144 -12.23 11.26 0.76
C TYR A 144 -11.46 12.42 0.13
N TRP A 145 -10.63 12.15 -0.90
CA TRP A 145 -9.87 13.19 -1.58
C TRP A 145 -10.75 14.18 -2.36
N LYS A 146 -11.84 13.67 -2.94
CA LYS A 146 -12.82 14.50 -3.64
C LYS A 146 -13.50 15.49 -2.69
N SER A 147 -13.93 15.03 -1.51
CA SER A 147 -14.60 15.90 -0.52
C SER A 147 -13.67 16.98 0.05
N LYS A 148 -12.39 16.65 0.29
CA LYS A 148 -11.37 17.63 0.71
C LYS A 148 -11.12 18.69 -0.35
N LYS A 149 -11.07 18.33 -1.64
CA LYS A 149 -10.93 19.29 -2.75
C LYS A 149 -12.09 20.28 -2.82
N THR A 150 -13.33 19.82 -2.58
CA THR A 150 -14.53 20.68 -2.60
C THR A 150 -14.68 21.55 -1.36
N SER A 151 -14.09 21.18 -0.23
CA SER A 151 -14.17 21.96 1.03
C SER A 151 -13.28 23.21 1.10
N LYS A 152 -12.55 23.54 0.03
CA LYS A 152 -11.57 24.65 -0.01
C LYS A 152 -12.17 26.07 -0.04
N THR A 153 -13.49 26.24 0.10
CA THR A 153 -14.14 27.56 0.01
C THR A 153 -14.20 28.35 1.32
N GLY A 154 -13.60 27.88 2.43
CA GLY A 154 -13.55 28.69 3.65
C GLY A 154 -12.49 28.26 4.66
N ALA A 155 -11.57 29.19 4.95
CA ALA A 155 -10.68 29.26 6.12
C ALA A 155 -9.63 28.15 6.34
N ASN A 156 -8.38 28.60 6.42
CA ASN A 156 -7.16 27.88 6.77
C ASN A 156 -6.79 26.73 5.82
N THR A 157 -5.84 27.02 4.94
CA THR A 157 -5.01 26.05 4.22
C THR A 157 -4.30 25.14 5.21
N VAL A 158 -5.01 24.14 5.75
CA VAL A 158 -4.41 22.93 6.28
C VAL A 158 -3.60 22.38 5.10
N TYR A 159 -2.28 22.33 5.26
CA TYR A 159 -1.36 21.77 4.28
C TYR A 159 -1.63 20.27 4.17
N SER A 160 -2.73 19.89 3.54
CA SER A 160 -3.10 18.50 3.32
C SER A 160 -2.01 17.87 2.51
N ILE A 161 -1.46 16.79 3.03
CA ILE A 161 -0.30 16.17 2.44
C ILE A 161 -0.72 15.49 1.13
N PRO A 162 -0.35 15.90 -0.12
CA PRO A 162 -0.66 15.07 -1.29
C PRO A 162 0.12 13.77 -1.22
N LEU A 163 -0.50 12.77 -0.61
CA LEU A 163 -0.09 11.38 -0.70
C LEU A 163 -0.62 10.83 -2.03
N ASN A 164 0.23 10.07 -2.71
CA ASN A 164 -0.15 9.37 -3.92
C ASN A 164 -0.70 7.98 -3.55
N ILE A 165 -1.87 7.61 -4.11
CA ILE A 165 -2.44 6.26 -3.90
C ILE A 165 -1.58 5.18 -4.60
N ALA A 166 -0.79 5.57 -5.60
CA ALA A 166 0.17 4.74 -6.31
C ALA A 166 1.56 5.42 -6.28
N PRO A 167 2.23 5.45 -5.11
CA PRO A 167 3.55 6.04 -5.02
C PRO A 167 4.55 5.25 -5.89
N PRO A 168 5.63 5.88 -6.39
CA PRO A 168 6.66 5.18 -7.15
C PRO A 168 7.22 4.01 -6.34
N ILE A 169 7.52 2.90 -7.00
CA ILE A 169 8.14 1.73 -6.38
C ILE A 169 9.53 1.50 -6.98
N PRO A 170 10.45 0.83 -6.26
CA PRO A 170 11.72 0.42 -6.83
C PRO A 170 11.50 -0.41 -8.11
N GLN A 171 12.14 0.01 -9.21
CA GLN A 171 12.00 -0.65 -10.53
C GLN A 171 12.72 -1.99 -10.59
N LYS A 172 13.77 -2.15 -9.77
CA LYS A 172 14.57 -3.37 -9.67
C LYS A 172 14.92 -3.64 -8.22
N SER A 173 15.12 -4.92 -7.95
CA SER A 173 15.73 -5.43 -6.73
C SER A 173 17.25 -5.21 -6.82
N ASN A 174 17.88 -4.67 -5.78
CA ASN A 174 19.30 -4.27 -5.81
C ASN A 174 20.20 -5.23 -5.04
N ALA A 175 20.00 -6.53 -5.22
CA ALA A 175 20.69 -7.57 -4.44
C ALA A 175 22.21 -7.40 -4.40
N VAL A 176 22.85 -7.91 -3.34
CA VAL A 176 24.32 -7.90 -3.17
C VAL A 176 25.01 -8.49 -4.39
N ASN A 177 25.99 -7.77 -4.93
CA ASN A 177 26.88 -8.30 -5.95
C ASN A 177 27.86 -9.29 -5.31
N GLN A 178 27.64 -10.58 -5.57
CA GLN A 178 28.41 -11.66 -4.94
C GLN A 178 29.90 -11.64 -5.29
N VAL A 179 30.26 -11.18 -6.49
CA VAL A 179 31.67 -11.07 -6.91
C VAL A 179 32.34 -9.92 -6.16
N ALA A 180 31.70 -8.75 -6.15
CA ALA A 180 32.22 -7.59 -5.41
C ALA A 180 32.28 -7.87 -3.90
N ALA A 181 31.31 -8.58 -3.33
CA ALA A 181 31.30 -8.95 -1.92
C ALA A 181 32.47 -9.90 -1.57
N LYS A 182 32.80 -10.86 -2.44
CA LYS A 182 34.00 -11.69 -2.27
C LYS A 182 35.27 -10.84 -2.31
N ASN A 183 35.37 -9.89 -3.23
CA ASN A 183 36.50 -8.97 -3.31
C ASN A 183 36.61 -8.08 -2.07
N TRP A 184 35.47 -7.63 -1.52
CA TRP A 184 35.42 -6.88 -0.27
C TRP A 184 36.02 -7.67 0.90
N VAL A 185 35.69 -8.97 1.03
CA VAL A 185 36.35 -9.85 2.03
C VAL A 185 37.85 -9.93 1.81
N LEU A 186 38.29 -10.14 0.55
CA LEU A 186 39.72 -10.30 0.23
C LEU A 186 40.53 -9.02 0.44
N ALA A 187 39.90 -7.85 0.42
CA ALA A 187 40.55 -6.57 0.68
C ALA A 187 40.97 -6.37 2.15
N HIS A 188 40.35 -7.11 3.08
CA HIS A 188 40.69 -7.07 4.50
C HIS A 188 42.02 -7.79 4.78
N SER A 189 42.73 -7.36 5.83
CA SER A 189 43.84 -8.14 6.37
C SER A 189 43.38 -9.55 6.78
N VAL A 190 44.26 -10.54 6.67
CA VAL A 190 43.92 -11.97 6.83
C VAL A 190 43.11 -12.27 8.10
N HIS A 191 43.48 -11.65 9.23
CA HIS A 191 42.78 -11.85 10.51
C HIS A 191 41.34 -11.29 10.56
N TRP A 192 40.98 -10.32 9.71
CA TRP A 192 39.61 -9.75 9.61
C TRP A 192 38.70 -10.53 8.65
N GLN A 193 39.28 -11.33 7.75
CA GLN A 193 38.50 -12.03 6.74
C GLN A 193 37.43 -12.98 7.32
N PRO A 194 37.66 -13.71 8.44
CA PRO A 194 36.61 -14.51 9.08
C PRO A 194 35.41 -13.68 9.50
N THR A 195 35.63 -12.54 10.18
CA THR A 195 34.58 -11.62 10.63
C THR A 195 33.84 -11.00 9.44
N ALA A 196 34.57 -10.56 8.41
CA ALA A 196 34.00 -10.01 7.18
C ALA A 196 33.09 -11.03 6.47
N ARG A 197 33.50 -12.32 6.40
CA ARG A 197 32.65 -13.39 5.84
C ARG A 197 31.37 -13.58 6.66
N LYS A 198 31.44 -13.50 7.99
CA LYS A 198 30.25 -13.60 8.86
C LYS A 198 29.30 -12.43 8.67
N ILE A 199 29.82 -11.20 8.52
CA ILE A 199 29.01 -10.03 8.20
C ILE A 199 28.25 -10.24 6.89
N LEU A 200 28.94 -10.63 5.81
CA LEU A 200 28.29 -10.87 4.52
C LEU A 200 27.27 -11.99 4.57
N LYS A 201 27.60 -13.09 5.26
CA LYS A 201 26.69 -14.23 5.43
C LYS A 201 25.40 -13.83 6.14
N ASN A 202 25.49 -12.91 7.11
CA ASN A 202 24.35 -12.44 7.88
C ASN A 202 23.69 -11.19 7.29
N LEU A 203 24.14 -10.72 6.13
CA LEU A 203 23.51 -9.59 5.45
C LEU A 203 22.13 -9.98 4.91
N ILE A 204 21.10 -9.30 5.38
CA ILE A 204 19.72 -9.57 4.97
C ILE A 204 19.25 -8.50 4.01
N HIS A 205 19.11 -8.90 2.75
CA HIS A 205 18.41 -8.11 1.75
C HIS A 205 16.89 -8.17 1.96
N ARG A 206 16.28 -6.99 2.10
CA ARG A 206 14.83 -6.81 2.10
C ARG A 206 14.37 -6.25 0.75
N SER A 207 13.93 -7.15 -0.11
CA SER A 207 13.34 -6.75 -1.39
C SER A 207 12.08 -5.90 -1.19
N PHE A 208 11.72 -5.07 -2.17
CA PHE A 208 10.49 -4.27 -2.11
C PHE A 208 9.25 -5.14 -1.89
N LYS A 209 9.17 -6.29 -2.58
CA LYS A 209 8.07 -7.25 -2.40
C LYS A 209 7.97 -7.75 -0.96
N LYS A 210 9.11 -8.07 -0.33
CA LYS A 210 9.15 -8.49 1.07
C LYS A 210 8.72 -7.36 2.00
N PHE A 211 9.20 -6.14 1.75
CA PHE A 211 8.81 -4.95 2.49
C PHE A 211 7.30 -4.70 2.41
N GLU A 212 6.75 -4.67 1.20
CA GLU A 212 5.33 -4.43 0.95
C GLU A 212 4.44 -5.49 1.63
N GLN A 213 4.84 -6.76 1.59
CA GLN A 213 4.15 -7.83 2.30
C GLN A 213 4.13 -7.59 3.81
N ARG A 214 5.25 -7.19 4.42
CA ARG A 214 5.29 -6.91 5.86
C ARG A 214 4.52 -5.65 6.23
N LEU A 215 4.56 -4.62 5.39
CA LEU A 215 3.76 -3.42 5.56
C LEU A 215 2.26 -3.76 5.52
N LYS A 216 1.82 -4.58 4.55
CA LYS A 216 0.44 -5.06 4.47
C LYS A 216 0.00 -5.72 5.77
N ILE A 217 0.79 -6.67 6.29
CA ILE A 217 0.48 -7.38 7.54
C ILE A 217 0.40 -6.39 8.72
N ALA A 218 1.34 -5.43 8.80
CA ALA A 218 1.33 -4.41 9.86
C ALA A 218 0.05 -3.55 9.83
N VAL A 219 -0.37 -3.16 8.63
CA VAL A 219 -1.63 -2.41 8.45
C VAL A 219 -2.85 -3.28 8.75
N GLU A 220 -2.83 -4.57 8.41
CA GLU A 220 -3.92 -5.51 8.72
C GLU A 220 -4.10 -5.69 10.22
N SER A 221 -3.02 -5.86 10.99
CA SER A 221 -3.10 -5.89 12.46
C SER A 221 -3.62 -4.57 13.05
N PHE A 222 -3.29 -3.42 12.44
CA PHE A 222 -3.89 -2.14 12.84
C PHE A 222 -5.39 -2.09 12.53
N ASN A 223 -5.80 -2.56 11.35
CA ASN A 223 -7.21 -2.64 10.99
C ASN A 223 -7.99 -3.53 11.97
N GLU A 224 -7.46 -4.70 12.34
CA GLU A 224 -8.08 -5.59 13.33
C GLU A 224 -8.25 -4.90 14.68
N LYS A 225 -7.18 -4.24 15.17
CA LYS A 225 -7.23 -3.43 16.39
C LYS A 225 -8.32 -2.37 16.29
N LEU A 226 -8.37 -1.61 15.19
CA LEU A 226 -9.36 -0.56 14.98
C LEU A 226 -10.80 -1.11 14.91
N MET A 227 -11.00 -2.25 14.26
CA MET A 227 -12.31 -2.88 14.10
C MET A 227 -12.82 -3.51 15.41
N SER A 228 -11.92 -3.86 16.34
CA SER A 228 -12.30 -4.31 17.69
C SER A 228 -12.81 -3.19 18.61
N LEU A 229 -12.63 -1.92 18.22
CA LEU A 229 -13.11 -0.77 18.99
C LEU A 229 -14.57 -0.42 18.63
N PRO A 230 -15.30 0.27 19.53
CA PRO A 230 -16.58 0.91 19.22
C PRO A 230 -16.48 1.86 18.02
N LEU A 231 -17.56 2.07 17.28
CA LEU A 231 -17.55 2.79 15.99
C LEU A 231 -17.03 4.22 16.12
N GLU A 232 -17.45 4.91 17.18
CA GLU A 232 -17.07 6.26 17.58
C GLU A 232 -15.57 6.41 17.86
N GLU A 233 -14.93 5.32 18.29
CA GLU A 233 -13.51 5.26 18.63
C GLU A 233 -12.61 4.87 17.45
N ARG A 234 -13.17 4.53 16.28
CA ARG A 234 -12.41 4.14 15.09
C ARG A 234 -11.81 5.33 14.33
N LYS A 235 -11.98 6.54 14.85
CA LYS A 235 -11.46 7.78 14.28
C LYS A 235 -9.98 7.94 14.63
N TYR A 236 -9.17 8.26 13.63
CA TYR A 236 -7.74 8.49 13.79
C TYR A 236 -7.23 9.47 12.74
N ILE A 237 -6.07 10.07 13.01
CA ILE A 237 -5.28 10.84 12.05
C ILE A 237 -3.95 10.13 11.78
N VAL A 238 -3.33 10.46 10.66
CA VAL A 238 -1.95 10.06 10.37
C VAL A 238 -1.03 11.25 10.57
N ILE A 239 0.08 11.01 11.27
CA ILE A 239 1.14 11.99 11.45
C ILE A 239 2.32 11.58 10.58
N ILE A 240 2.82 12.48 9.73
CA ILE A 240 4.13 12.31 9.09
C ILE A 240 5.19 13.07 9.90
N PRO A 241 6.20 12.37 10.44
CA PRO A 241 7.30 13.02 11.15
C PRO A 241 8.11 13.95 10.24
N GLY A 242 8.53 15.09 10.79
CA GLY A 242 9.45 16.04 10.13
C GLY A 242 8.81 16.98 9.08
N LYS A 243 9.50 18.10 8.80
CA LYS A 243 8.97 19.21 7.97
C LYS A 243 9.26 19.09 6.46
N LYS A 244 10.13 18.16 6.02
CA LYS A 244 10.59 18.06 4.62
C LYS A 244 10.15 16.75 3.98
N TRP A 245 9.20 16.82 3.06
CA TRP A 245 8.60 15.63 2.44
C TRP A 245 9.42 14.93 1.38
N ASN A 246 10.23 15.67 0.65
CA ASN A 246 10.91 15.17 -0.54
C ASN A 246 12.19 14.36 -0.22
N GLN A 247 12.50 14.14 1.06
CA GLN A 247 13.76 13.52 1.48
C GLN A 247 13.58 12.47 2.59
N LYS A 248 12.35 12.09 2.92
CA LYS A 248 12.06 11.11 3.98
C LYS A 248 11.18 9.99 3.45
N SER A 249 11.37 8.80 3.99
CA SER A 249 10.58 7.63 3.61
C SER A 249 9.17 7.66 4.22
N ASN A 250 8.93 8.31 5.38
CA ASN A 250 7.63 8.28 6.05
C ASN A 250 6.43 8.69 5.17
N PRO A 251 6.47 9.78 4.38
CA PRO A 251 5.38 10.10 3.45
C PRO A 251 5.17 9.01 2.37
N TRP A 252 6.25 8.40 1.87
CA TRP A 252 6.19 7.32 0.89
C TRP A 252 5.63 6.02 1.48
N VAL A 253 6.08 5.63 2.67
CA VAL A 253 5.54 4.47 3.41
C VAL A 253 4.07 4.68 3.73
N THR A 254 3.70 5.88 4.16
CA THR A 254 2.29 6.20 4.42
C THR A 254 1.45 6.06 3.15
N SER A 255 1.93 6.61 2.03
CA SER A 255 1.28 6.46 0.72
C SER A 255 1.06 4.99 0.36
N LEU A 256 2.07 4.14 0.58
CA LEU A 256 1.94 2.70 0.36
C LEU A 256 0.96 2.02 1.31
N ALA A 257 0.91 2.46 2.57
CA ALA A 257 0.04 1.89 3.60
C ALA A 257 -1.44 2.20 3.34
N LEU A 258 -1.75 3.37 2.75
CA LEU A 258 -3.13 3.82 2.53
C LEU A 258 -4.00 2.77 1.83
N LYS A 259 -3.47 2.07 0.83
CA LYS A 259 -4.23 1.06 0.05
C LYS A 259 -4.64 -0.17 0.87
N TYR A 260 -4.03 -0.37 2.04
CA TYR A 260 -4.32 -1.47 2.95
C TYR A 260 -5.24 -1.08 4.10
N LEU A 261 -5.50 0.22 4.32
CA LEU A 261 -6.38 0.70 5.38
C LEU A 261 -7.84 0.36 5.06
N THR A 262 -8.54 -0.20 6.05
CA THR A 262 -9.98 -0.51 5.93
C THR A 262 -10.85 0.72 6.17
N ILE A 263 -10.42 1.59 7.08
CA ILE A 263 -11.06 2.87 7.42
C ILE A 263 -10.08 3.98 7.02
N PRO A 264 -10.45 4.96 6.19
CA PRO A 264 -9.56 6.07 5.86
C PRO A 264 -9.31 6.96 7.09
N PRO A 265 -8.12 7.58 7.23
CA PRO A 265 -7.88 8.53 8.31
C PRO A 265 -8.77 9.77 8.14
N LEU A 266 -9.06 10.46 9.24
CA LEU A 266 -9.75 11.75 9.21
C LEU A 266 -8.90 12.81 8.51
N ASP A 267 -7.60 12.79 8.78
CA ASP A 267 -6.62 13.67 8.14
C ASP A 267 -5.21 13.11 8.22
N ILE A 268 -4.34 13.70 7.42
CA ILE A 268 -2.92 13.39 7.33
C ILE A 268 -2.19 14.71 7.53
N VAL A 269 -1.50 14.82 8.66
CA VAL A 269 -0.89 16.05 9.12
C VAL A 269 0.60 15.87 9.37
N TYR A 270 1.29 17.00 9.45
CA TYR A 270 2.63 17.05 10.00
C TYR A 270 2.61 17.00 11.53
N GLU A 271 3.69 16.52 12.12
CA GLU A 271 3.90 16.45 13.57
C GLU A 271 3.59 17.76 14.33
N ASN A 272 3.87 18.92 13.73
CA ASN A 272 3.72 20.22 14.39
C ASN A 272 2.34 20.88 14.15
N GLU A 273 1.36 20.15 13.59
CA GLU A 273 0.05 20.71 13.24
C GLU A 273 -0.91 20.76 14.44
N ASN A 274 -1.49 21.95 14.70
CA ASN A 274 -2.27 22.22 15.91
C ASN A 274 -3.79 22.08 15.73
N SER A 275 -4.27 21.59 14.58
CA SER A 275 -5.69 21.58 14.21
C SER A 275 -6.57 20.54 14.94
N TYR A 276 -5.98 19.54 15.59
CA TYR A 276 -6.71 18.46 16.27
C TYR A 276 -6.73 18.59 17.80
N GLN A 277 -7.59 17.85 18.50
CA GLN A 277 -7.52 17.70 19.95
C GLN A 277 -6.50 16.61 20.34
N ASN A 278 -5.99 16.63 21.57
CA ASN A 278 -4.91 15.71 22.01
C ASN A 278 -5.38 14.26 22.28
N ASP A 279 -6.69 14.03 22.29
CA ASP A 279 -7.37 12.76 22.59
C ASP A 279 -7.60 11.89 21.35
N ILE A 280 -7.49 12.45 20.15
CA ILE A 280 -7.59 11.68 18.91
C ILE A 280 -6.44 10.68 18.79
N LYS A 281 -6.76 9.49 18.27
CA LYS A 281 -5.75 8.48 17.94
C LYS A 281 -4.87 9.00 16.80
N ALA A 282 -3.56 9.00 17.04
CA ALA A 282 -2.55 9.38 16.07
C ALA A 282 -1.83 8.13 15.59
N VAL A 283 -1.59 8.01 14.28
CA VAL A 283 -0.88 6.88 13.68
C VAL A 283 0.35 7.38 12.94
N ILE A 284 1.50 6.76 13.19
CA ILE A 284 2.74 7.02 12.44
C ILE A 284 3.12 5.74 11.69
N PHE A 285 3.40 5.88 10.40
CA PHE A 285 3.97 4.83 9.57
C PHE A 285 5.47 5.06 9.40
N ASP A 286 6.25 3.98 9.56
CA ASP A 286 7.69 3.99 9.34
C ASP A 286 8.12 2.79 8.51
N ASP A 287 9.25 2.89 7.80
CA ASP A 287 9.74 1.77 6.98
C ASP A 287 10.42 0.69 7.84
N ALA A 288 11.29 1.11 8.75
CA ALA A 288 12.02 0.25 9.66
C ALA A 288 12.59 1.07 10.83
N ALA A 289 12.43 0.56 12.05
CA ALA A 289 12.99 1.19 13.25
C ALA A 289 14.23 0.44 13.75
N TYR A 290 15.41 1.07 13.62
CA TYR A 290 16.71 0.51 13.99
C TYR A 290 17.10 0.83 15.43
N SER A 291 17.26 2.11 15.79
CA SER A 291 17.52 2.52 17.17
C SER A 291 16.27 3.01 17.88
N GLY A 292 15.22 3.39 17.14
CA GLY A 292 14.01 4.00 17.68
C GLY A 292 14.18 5.44 18.18
N LYS A 293 15.40 6.00 18.23
CA LYS A 293 15.66 7.36 18.77
C LYS A 293 14.87 8.47 18.06
N GLN A 294 14.71 8.38 16.74
CA GLN A 294 13.93 9.36 15.97
C GLN A 294 12.44 9.29 16.35
N LEU A 295 11.87 8.09 16.42
CA LEU A 295 10.49 7.89 16.82
C LEU A 295 10.27 8.27 18.30
N GLN A 296 11.22 7.95 19.17
CA GLN A 296 11.21 8.39 20.57
C GLN A 296 11.14 9.92 20.64
N GLY A 297 12.01 10.63 19.91
CA GLY A 297 11.97 12.09 19.84
C GLY A 297 10.58 12.60 19.43
N VAL A 298 9.98 11.99 18.39
CA VAL A 298 8.61 12.34 17.94
C VAL A 298 7.57 12.04 19.01
N LEU A 299 7.67 10.94 19.74
CA LEU A 299 6.76 10.57 20.84
C LEU A 299 6.88 11.52 22.04
N GLU A 300 8.07 12.07 22.29
CA GLU A 300 8.33 13.02 23.37
C GLU A 300 7.86 14.44 23.02
N THR A 301 7.93 14.84 21.74
CA THR A 301 7.55 16.17 21.27
C THR A 301 6.10 16.27 20.82
N THR A 302 5.48 15.15 20.47
CA THR A 302 4.09 15.13 20.03
C THR A 302 3.12 15.39 21.18
N ARG A 303 2.09 16.19 20.92
CA ARG A 303 1.03 16.48 21.89
C ARG A 303 -0.03 15.38 22.00
N PHE A 304 -0.03 14.44 21.05
CA PHE A 304 -0.99 13.35 21.02
C PHE A 304 -0.60 12.30 22.06
N LYS A 305 -1.51 11.99 22.99
CA LYS A 305 -1.26 10.97 24.02
C LYS A 305 -1.47 9.55 23.51
N ASN A 306 -2.27 9.41 22.45
CA ASN A 306 -2.66 8.12 21.91
C ASN A 306 -1.99 7.85 20.56
N VAL A 307 -0.67 7.62 20.60
CA VAL A 307 0.13 7.37 19.39
C VAL A 307 0.29 5.88 19.15
N HIS A 308 -0.10 5.46 17.97
CA HIS A 308 0.08 4.11 17.43
C HIS A 308 1.18 4.13 16.37
N LEU A 309 2.07 3.15 16.40
CA LEU A 309 3.15 3.01 15.43
C LEU A 309 2.91 1.79 14.55
N ILE A 310 3.12 1.93 13.25
CA ILE A 310 3.03 0.84 12.27
C ILE A 310 4.37 0.71 11.57
N ILE A 311 5.14 -0.31 11.96
CA ILE A 311 6.55 -0.46 11.61
C ILE A 311 6.78 -1.92 11.18
N PRO A 312 6.92 -2.23 9.89
CA PRO A 312 7.01 -3.61 9.43
C PRO A 312 8.27 -4.33 9.91
N PHE A 313 9.37 -3.59 10.11
CA PHE A 313 10.65 -4.12 10.59
C PHE A 313 11.15 -3.34 11.81
N ILE A 314 11.43 -4.03 12.92
CA ILE A 314 11.85 -3.36 14.16
C ILE A 314 12.98 -4.12 14.85
N SER A 315 13.97 -3.42 15.39
CA SER A 315 14.98 -4.04 16.25
C SER A 315 14.51 -4.14 17.71
N ARG A 316 15.18 -4.97 18.51
CA ARG A 316 14.95 -5.02 19.96
C ARG A 316 15.24 -3.67 20.62
N THR A 317 16.30 -2.98 20.20
CA THR A 317 16.70 -1.65 20.71
C THR A 317 15.68 -0.57 20.37
N ALA A 318 15.10 -0.61 19.17
CA ALA A 318 14.04 0.32 18.80
C ALA A 318 12.79 0.10 19.66
N LEU A 319 12.42 -1.15 19.88
CA LEU A 319 11.24 -1.50 20.69
C LEU A 319 11.35 -0.99 22.13
N SER A 320 12.53 -1.04 22.75
CA SER A 320 12.72 -0.48 24.11
C SER A 320 12.58 1.05 24.16
N ASN A 321 13.03 1.73 23.11
CA ASN A 321 13.06 3.20 23.07
C ASN A 321 11.72 3.84 22.71
N ILE A 322 10.81 3.10 22.06
CA ILE A 322 9.48 3.60 21.67
C ILE A 322 8.37 3.15 22.64
N SER A 323 8.73 2.81 23.89
CA SER A 323 7.82 2.32 24.93
C SER A 323 6.69 3.27 25.31
N GLN A 324 6.80 4.56 24.95
CA GLN A 324 5.77 5.59 25.13
C GLN A 324 4.60 5.45 24.14
N ALA A 325 4.78 4.72 23.03
CA ALA A 325 3.69 4.45 22.10
C ALA A 325 2.63 3.57 22.77
N VAL A 326 1.35 3.93 22.61
CA VAL A 326 0.22 3.15 23.15
C VAL A 326 0.16 1.77 22.52
N TRP A 327 0.49 1.69 21.23
CA TRP A 327 0.47 0.45 20.50
C TRP A 327 1.47 0.45 19.34
N VAL A 328 2.12 -0.69 19.13
CA VAL A 328 3.09 -0.88 18.04
C VAL A 328 2.72 -2.11 17.25
N SER A 329 2.41 -1.94 15.96
CA SER A 329 2.35 -3.03 14.99
C SER A 329 3.74 -3.28 14.43
N SER A 330 4.28 -4.47 14.66
CA SER A 330 5.52 -4.91 14.02
C SER A 330 5.51 -6.42 13.79
N HIS A 331 6.10 -6.86 12.68
CA HIS A 331 5.99 -8.26 12.25
C HIS A 331 7.31 -8.95 11.96
N GLU A 332 8.38 -8.21 11.71
CA GLU A 332 9.68 -8.81 11.49
C GLU A 332 10.75 -8.14 12.37
N LYS A 333 11.39 -8.95 13.21
CA LYS A 333 12.48 -8.50 14.06
C LYS A 333 13.77 -8.36 13.25
N MET A 334 14.47 -7.26 13.47
CA MET A 334 15.84 -7.05 12.99
C MET A 334 16.79 -7.32 14.14
N PHE A 335 17.68 -8.29 13.97
CA PHE A 335 18.69 -8.61 14.98
C PHE A 335 19.87 -7.67 14.83
N ASN A 336 20.38 -7.20 15.97
CA ASN A 336 21.68 -6.53 16.00
C ASN A 336 22.79 -7.60 15.93
N ILE A 337 24.02 -7.20 15.58
CA ILE A 337 25.15 -8.14 15.57
C ILE A 337 25.36 -8.76 16.97
N SER A 338 25.15 -8.01 18.04
CA SER A 338 25.27 -8.51 19.42
C SER A 338 24.22 -9.57 19.77
N ASP A 339 23.11 -9.65 19.04
CA ASP A 339 22.06 -10.66 19.25
C ASP A 339 22.32 -11.94 18.42
N MET A 340 23.39 -11.98 17.62
CA MET A 340 23.73 -13.08 16.72
C MET A 340 24.73 -14.05 17.40
N ASN A 341 24.41 -15.34 17.39
CA ASN A 341 25.26 -16.37 17.99
C ASN A 341 26.46 -16.76 17.09
N GLU A 342 26.58 -16.14 15.92
CA GLU A 342 27.61 -16.44 14.93
C GLU A 342 28.98 -15.81 15.24
N PHE A 343 29.02 -14.77 16.08
CA PHE A 343 30.24 -14.02 16.38
C PHE A 343 30.85 -14.46 17.71
N SER A 344 32.15 -14.71 17.74
CA SER A 344 32.88 -14.96 18.99
C SER A 344 33.01 -13.69 19.81
N GLU A 345 33.30 -13.83 21.10
CA GLU A 345 33.54 -12.67 21.97
C GLU A 345 34.70 -11.80 21.47
N GLU A 346 35.76 -12.42 20.96
CA GLU A 346 36.89 -11.72 20.35
C GLU A 346 36.47 -10.91 19.12
N GLU A 347 35.65 -11.49 18.24
CA GLU A 347 35.11 -10.77 17.06
C GLU A 347 34.17 -9.63 17.47
N LEU A 348 33.32 -9.84 18.48
CA LEU A 348 32.45 -8.78 19.01
C LEU A 348 33.27 -7.64 19.62
N ASN A 349 34.35 -7.95 20.35
CA ASN A 349 35.25 -6.94 20.90
C ASN A 349 36.02 -6.19 19.80
N LEU A 350 36.44 -6.88 18.74
CA LEU A 350 37.00 -6.25 17.56
C LEU A 350 36.00 -5.29 16.90
N LEU A 351 34.75 -5.70 16.70
CA LEU A 351 33.70 -4.86 16.11
C LEU A 351 33.33 -3.66 17.00
N LYS A 352 33.33 -3.82 18.32
CA LYS A 352 33.17 -2.71 19.29
C LYS A 352 34.31 -1.69 19.15
N SER A 353 35.53 -2.16 18.94
CA SER A 353 36.73 -1.30 18.86
C SER A 353 36.82 -0.47 17.58
N LYS A 354 36.10 -0.87 16.52
CA LYS A 354 36.03 -0.13 15.25
C LYS A 354 35.09 1.06 15.38
N THR A 355 35.64 2.12 15.98
CA THR A 355 35.10 3.48 15.98
C THR A 355 35.80 4.27 14.87
N GLY A 356 35.25 4.23 13.66
CA GLY A 356 35.69 5.10 12.56
C GLY A 356 34.74 6.29 12.47
N ASP A 357 35.20 7.48 12.85
CA ASP A 357 34.52 8.80 12.96
C ASP A 357 33.33 9.03 12.00
N TYR A 358 32.18 9.60 12.43
CA TYR A 358 31.99 10.88 13.15
C TYR A 358 31.01 10.78 14.35
N TYR A 359 30.51 9.58 14.66
CA TYR A 359 29.74 9.24 15.86
C TYR A 359 30.13 7.81 16.28
N SER A 360 30.92 7.70 17.34
CA SER A 360 31.49 6.50 17.95
C SER A 360 30.46 5.43 18.37
N GLU A 361 29.79 4.77 17.42
CA GLU A 361 28.83 3.72 17.74
C GLU A 361 29.41 2.33 17.45
N ASP A 362 29.61 1.61 18.55
CA ASP A 362 29.69 0.15 18.63
C ASP A 362 28.90 -0.54 17.51
N LEU A 363 29.61 -1.08 16.51
CA LEU A 363 29.01 -1.77 15.37
C LEU A 363 28.11 -2.92 15.83
N THR A 364 28.35 -3.48 17.02
CA THR A 364 27.56 -4.60 17.51
C THR A 364 26.10 -4.24 17.76
N LYS A 365 25.78 -2.96 17.91
CA LYS A 365 24.43 -2.41 18.09
C LYS A 365 23.67 -2.18 16.78
N ARG A 366 24.30 -2.46 15.63
CA ARG A 366 23.70 -2.22 14.30
C ARG A 366 23.09 -3.50 13.76
N THR A 367 22.12 -3.37 12.86
CA THR A 367 21.50 -4.50 12.15
C THR A 367 22.13 -4.70 10.77
N PHE A 368 22.11 -5.92 10.24
CA PHE A 368 22.57 -6.23 8.88
C PHE A 368 21.46 -6.17 7.82
N ASN A 369 20.43 -5.36 8.04
CA ASN A 369 19.33 -5.22 7.08
C ASN A 369 19.61 -4.10 6.09
N TRP A 370 19.28 -4.32 4.84
CA TRP A 370 19.25 -3.27 3.81
C TRP A 370 18.03 -3.47 2.90
N PHE A 371 17.51 -2.38 2.35
CA PHE A 371 16.22 -2.34 1.68
C PHE A 371 16.35 -1.80 0.25
N ASP A 372 15.59 -2.33 -0.70
CA ASP A 372 15.58 -1.84 -2.10
C ASP A 372 15.25 -0.35 -2.23
N HIS A 373 14.43 0.17 -1.31
CA HIS A 373 13.88 1.51 -1.35
C HIS A 373 14.69 2.54 -0.56
N LYS A 374 15.84 2.18 0.02
CA LYS A 374 16.61 3.05 0.91
C LYS A 374 18.08 3.06 0.53
N ILE A 375 18.68 4.24 0.56
CA ILE A 375 20.14 4.36 0.59
C ILE A 375 20.54 4.13 2.05
N PRO A 376 21.41 3.15 2.35
CA PRO A 376 21.98 3.00 3.69
C PRO A 376 22.54 4.34 4.20
N ASP A 377 22.17 4.73 5.41
CA ASP A 377 22.70 5.93 6.07
C ASP A 377 23.23 5.59 7.48
N HIS A 378 24.09 6.44 8.03
CA HIS A 378 24.73 6.27 9.34
C HIS A 378 23.74 6.18 10.53
N LEU A 379 22.49 6.64 10.34
CA LEU A 379 21.45 6.58 11.37
C LEU A 379 20.70 5.24 11.35
N SER A 380 20.62 4.62 10.19
CA SER A 380 19.77 3.46 9.92
C SER A 380 20.59 2.18 9.86
N THR A 381 21.80 2.21 9.32
CA THR A 381 22.50 0.99 8.90
C THR A 381 24.02 1.12 9.02
N LEU A 382 24.75 0.09 8.59
CA LEU A 382 26.21 0.10 8.40
C LEU A 382 26.57 0.79 7.07
N ASP A 383 26.21 2.05 6.87
CA ASP A 383 26.38 2.75 5.58
C ASP A 383 27.83 2.74 5.06
N ASP A 384 28.81 2.87 5.94
CA ASP A 384 30.21 2.73 5.59
C ASP A 384 30.56 1.39 4.93
N ILE A 385 29.94 0.31 5.39
CA ILE A 385 30.13 -1.04 4.84
C ILE A 385 29.20 -1.23 3.63
N LEU A 386 27.94 -0.81 3.72
CA LEU A 386 26.89 -1.14 2.77
C LEU A 386 26.87 -0.23 1.54
N CYS A 387 27.05 1.09 1.72
CA CYS A 387 27.14 2.05 0.62
C CYS A 387 28.54 2.09 0.02
N PHE A 388 29.55 2.28 0.87
CA PHE A 388 30.91 2.59 0.40
C PHE A 388 31.81 1.35 0.31
N GLY A 389 31.39 0.21 0.89
CA GLY A 389 32.23 -0.98 0.93
C GLY A 389 33.55 -0.73 1.66
N LYS A 390 33.58 0.14 2.68
CA LYS A 390 34.78 0.34 3.48
C LYS A 390 35.15 -0.96 4.18
N THR A 391 36.44 -1.29 4.18
CA THR A 391 36.93 -2.42 4.97
C THR A 391 37.00 -2.06 6.45
N LEU A 392 36.85 -3.05 7.32
CA LEU A 392 36.83 -2.87 8.78
C LEU A 392 38.18 -2.41 9.33
N ASP A 393 39.27 -2.76 8.65
CA ASP A 393 40.63 -2.53 9.12
C ASP A 393 41.41 -1.47 8.35
N LYS A 394 40.98 -1.12 7.14
CA LYS A 394 41.60 -0.09 6.30
C LYS A 394 40.51 0.86 5.78
N PRO A 395 40.15 1.93 6.53
CA PRO A 395 39.05 2.83 6.16
C PRO A 395 39.20 3.50 4.78
N SER A 396 40.44 3.64 4.29
CA SER A 396 40.76 4.14 2.94
C SER A 396 40.49 3.14 1.82
N CYS A 397 40.37 1.84 2.14
CA CYS A 397 40.07 0.79 1.17
C CYS A 397 38.55 0.62 1.04
N GLN A 398 38.04 0.85 -0.17
CA GLN A 398 36.61 0.79 -0.50
C GLN A 398 36.38 -0.19 -1.65
N VAL A 399 35.51 -1.18 -1.40
CA VAL A 399 35.07 -2.16 -2.39
C VAL A 399 33.54 -2.26 -2.31
N PRO A 400 32.81 -1.34 -2.95
CA PRO A 400 31.35 -1.33 -2.89
C PRO A 400 30.78 -2.60 -3.50
N PHE A 401 29.86 -3.24 -2.79
CA PHE A 401 29.24 -4.51 -3.21
C PHE A 401 27.71 -4.47 -3.24
N ILE A 402 27.10 -3.36 -2.82
CA ILE A 402 25.70 -3.07 -3.06
C ILE A 402 25.61 -2.12 -4.26
N PRO A 403 24.80 -2.43 -5.28
CA PRO A 403 24.59 -1.52 -6.40
C PRO A 403 24.01 -0.18 -5.93
N GLU A 404 24.44 0.92 -6.55
CA GLU A 404 23.83 2.23 -6.31
C GLU A 404 22.33 2.19 -6.63
N THR A 405 21.54 2.84 -5.77
CA THR A 405 20.09 2.91 -5.89
C THR A 405 19.61 4.35 -5.70
N THR A 406 18.60 4.75 -6.46
CA THR A 406 17.85 5.96 -6.21
C THR A 406 16.57 5.60 -5.46
N PRO A 407 16.38 6.06 -4.21
CA PRO A 407 15.16 5.80 -3.46
C PRO A 407 13.93 6.26 -4.25
N PRO A 408 12.82 5.51 -4.20
CA PRO A 408 11.60 5.90 -4.90
C PRO A 408 11.04 7.25 -4.41
N TYR A 409 11.32 7.61 -3.15
CA TYR A 409 10.85 8.87 -2.56
C TYR A 409 11.73 10.08 -2.86
N SER A 410 12.93 9.92 -3.44
CA SER A 410 13.77 11.07 -3.85
C SER A 410 13.41 11.61 -5.24
N VAL A 411 12.62 10.87 -6.02
CA VAL A 411 12.07 11.34 -7.29
C VAL A 411 10.98 12.37 -6.98
N LYS A 412 10.98 13.55 -7.63
CA LYS A 412 9.95 14.59 -7.38
C LYS A 412 8.55 14.05 -7.70
N TRP A 413 7.61 14.26 -6.77
CA TRP A 413 6.21 13.89 -6.89
C TRP A 413 5.47 15.12 -7.43
N PHE A 414 4.69 14.92 -8.49
CA PHE A 414 4.02 15.98 -9.26
C PHE A 414 2.83 16.60 -8.53
#